data_AF-A0A959E9D2-F1
#
_entry.id   AF-A0A959E9D2-F1
#
_cell.length_a   1.000
_cell.length_b   1.000
_cell.length_c   1.000
_cell.angle_alpha   90.00
_cell.angle_beta   90.00
_cell.angle_gamma   90.00
#
_symmetry.space_group_name_H-M   'P 1'
#
loop_
_entity.id
_entity.type
_entity.pdbx_description
1 polymer ?
#
loop_
_entity_poly.entity_id
_entity_poly.type
_entity_poly.pdbx_seq_one_letter_code
_entity_poly.pdbx_strand_id
1 'polypeptide(L)'
;SQKATGELTVCTADLSPERSVPKDKLEFKIAIRDKNTGTLTMYSGETFVKADIQDIMAKCAPGDHIVLITMAREYALPHNEILVN
;
A
#
# COMPACT_ATOMS: atom_id res chain seq x y z
N SER A 1 -12.28 -9.65 12.99
CA SER A 1 -12.51 -9.37 11.57
C SER A 1 -11.82 -8.07 11.24
N GLN A 2 -10.94 -8.08 10.24
CA GLN A 2 -10.29 -6.87 9.74
C GLN A 2 -11.34 -5.99 9.06
N LYS A 3 -11.42 -4.72 9.45
CA LYS A 3 -12.45 -3.76 9.01
C LYS A 3 -11.84 -2.47 8.47
N ALA A 4 -10.72 -2.57 7.74
CA ALA A 4 -10.28 -1.44 6.93
C ALA A 4 -11.26 -1.30 5.74
N THR A 5 -11.73 -0.08 5.48
CA THR A 5 -12.63 0.24 4.37
C THR A 5 -12.12 1.50 3.68
N GLY A 6 -12.40 1.65 2.40
CA GLY A 6 -12.04 2.84 1.62
C GLY A 6 -11.02 2.57 0.51
N GLU A 7 -10.54 3.65 -0.09
CA GLU A 7 -9.59 3.59 -1.20
C GLU A 7 -8.15 3.72 -0.69
N LEU A 8 -7.29 2.82 -1.13
CA LEU A 8 -5.84 2.93 -0.98
C LEU A 8 -5.25 3.61 -2.22
N THR A 9 -4.50 4.68 -2.01
CA THR A 9 -3.79 5.43 -3.04
C THR A 9 -2.39 5.79 -2.58
N VAL A 10 -1.43 5.84 -3.51
CA VAL A 10 -0.12 6.45 -3.29
C VAL A 10 -0.15 7.85 -3.89
N CYS A 11 0.25 8.85 -3.11
CA CYS A 11 0.28 10.24 -3.57
C CYS A 11 1.63 10.90 -3.28
N THR A 12 2.03 11.85 -4.11
CA THR A 12 3.00 12.87 -3.70
C THR A 12 2.39 13.70 -2.57
N ALA A 13 3.24 14.18 -1.67
CA ALA A 13 2.81 14.92 -0.49
C ALA A 13 3.48 16.30 -0.46
N ASP A 14 2.67 17.32 -0.23
CA ASP A 14 3.11 18.64 0.19
C ASP A 14 3.20 18.64 1.71
N LEU A 15 4.42 18.69 2.22
CA LEU A 15 4.72 18.54 3.64
C LEU A 15 4.95 19.91 4.26
N SER A 16 4.12 20.26 5.25
CA SER A 16 4.40 21.32 6.21
C SER A 16 4.58 20.73 7.62
N PRO A 17 5.13 21.48 8.58
CA PRO A 17 5.28 21.00 9.95
C PRO A 17 3.96 20.56 10.60
N GLU A 18 2.83 21.13 10.16
CA GLU A 18 1.50 20.91 10.75
C GLU A 18 0.64 19.94 9.94
N ARG A 19 0.94 19.69 8.67
CA ARG A 19 0.11 18.86 7.79
C ARG A 19 0.87 18.22 6.64
N SER A 20 0.36 17.06 6.22
CA SER A 20 0.68 16.44 4.94
C SER A 20 -0.55 16.53 4.05
N VAL A 21 -0.42 17.16 2.89
CA VAL A 21 -1.52 17.29 1.91
C VAL A 21 -1.18 16.45 0.68
N PRO A 22 -1.99 15.42 0.35
CA PRO A 22 -1.78 14.65 -0.87
C PRO A 22 -2.04 15.53 -2.11
N LYS A 23 -1.20 15.39 -3.13
CA LYS A 23 -1.30 16.12 -4.40
C LYS A 23 -1.63 15.20 -5.56
N ASP A 24 -0.61 14.60 -6.15
CA ASP A 24 -0.73 13.80 -7.36
C ASP A 24 -0.75 12.31 -7.01
N LYS A 25 -1.65 11.55 -7.64
CA LYS A 25 -1.67 10.10 -7.49
C LYS A 25 -0.59 9.46 -8.34
N LEU A 26 0.09 8.47 -7.78
CA LEU A 26 1.13 7.70 -8.46
C LEU A 26 0.62 6.31 -8.82
N GLU A 27 1.15 5.77 -9.89
CA GLU A 27 0.99 4.35 -10.22
C GLU A 27 1.82 3.48 -9.28
N PHE A 28 1.21 2.43 -8.76
CA PHE A 28 1.84 1.50 -7.84
C PHE A 28 1.35 0.07 -8.05
N LYS A 29 2.14 -0.89 -7.57
CA LYS A 29 1.74 -2.29 -7.41
C LYS A 29 1.63 -2.64 -5.94
N ILE A 30 0.92 -3.72 -5.67
CA ILE A 30 0.69 -4.23 -4.32
C ILE A 30 1.27 -5.64 -4.22
N ALA A 31 2.00 -5.88 -3.14
CA ALA A 31 2.44 -7.20 -2.72
C ALA A 31 2.02 -7.45 -1.27
N ILE A 32 2.01 -8.71 -0.87
CA ILE A 32 1.75 -9.15 0.50
C ILE A 32 3.01 -9.83 1.01
N ARG A 33 3.51 -9.37 2.15
CA ARG A 33 4.58 -10.02 2.90
C ARG A 33 3.96 -10.87 4.00
N ASP A 34 4.07 -12.19 3.85
CA ASP A 34 3.59 -13.14 4.86
C ASP A 34 4.40 -12.99 6.16
N LYS A 35 3.70 -12.91 7.29
CA LYS A 35 4.33 -12.64 8.60
C LYS A 35 5.27 -13.76 9.08
N ASN A 36 4.99 -15.01 8.70
CA ASN A 36 5.64 -16.17 9.28
C ASN A 36 6.94 -16.49 8.53
N THR A 37 6.89 -16.32 7.22
CA THR A 37 7.97 -16.69 6.29
C THR A 37 8.72 -15.47 5.76
N GLY A 38 8.15 -14.27 5.84
CA GLY A 38 8.69 -13.06 5.23
C GLY A 38 8.60 -13.05 3.70
N THR A 39 7.98 -14.08 3.10
CA THR A 39 7.85 -14.23 1.65
C THR A 39 7.02 -13.10 1.08
N LEU A 40 7.54 -12.44 0.06
CA LEU A 40 6.84 -11.40 -0.68
C LEU A 40 6.14 -12.02 -1.90
N THR A 41 4.83 -11.86 -1.98
CA THR A 41 4.02 -12.34 -3.10
C THR A 41 3.24 -11.18 -3.71
N MET A 42 3.15 -11.13 -5.04
CA MET A 42 2.32 -10.10 -5.69
C MET A 42 0.85 -10.35 -5.38
N TYR A 43 0.13 -9.31 -4.95
CA TYR A 43 -1.32 -9.39 -4.77
C TYR A 43 -2.01 -9.63 -6.13
N SER A 44 -1.57 -8.90 -7.15
CA SER A 44 -1.96 -9.10 -8.54
C SER A 44 -0.83 -8.64 -9.47
N GLY A 45 -0.94 -8.96 -10.77
CA GLY A 45 -0.02 -8.45 -11.79
C GLY A 45 -0.31 -7.01 -12.23
N GLU A 46 -1.45 -6.46 -11.81
CA GLU A 46 -1.98 -5.18 -12.25
C GLU A 46 -1.20 -3.99 -11.67
N THR A 47 -1.30 -2.86 -12.35
CA THR A 47 -0.82 -1.57 -11.86
C THR A 47 -2.03 -0.74 -11.46
N PHE A 48 -1.98 -0.14 -10.27
CA PHE A 48 -3.07 0.61 -9.68
C PHE A 48 -2.70 2.09 -9.57
N VAL A 49 -3.70 2.96 -9.72
CA VAL A 49 -3.66 4.36 -9.23
C VAL A 49 -4.51 4.49 -7.96
N LYS A 50 -5.46 3.57 -7.79
CA LYS A 50 -6.29 3.39 -6.60
C LYS A 50 -6.71 1.92 -6.49
N ALA A 51 -6.86 1.42 -5.28
CA ALA A 51 -7.34 0.07 -5.02
C ALA A 51 -8.35 0.08 -3.86
N ASP A 52 -9.34 -0.82 -3.90
CA ASP A 52 -10.21 -1.06 -2.75
C ASP A 52 -9.41 -1.82 -1.69
N ILE A 53 -9.26 -1.25 -0.50
CA ILE A 53 -8.50 -1.90 0.57
C ILE A 53 -9.15 -3.21 1.02
N GLN A 54 -10.47 -3.33 0.92
CA GLN A 54 -11.19 -4.53 1.35
C GLN A 54 -10.81 -5.76 0.52
N ASP A 55 -10.63 -5.58 -0.78
CA ASP A 55 -10.24 -6.66 -1.70
C ASP A 55 -8.82 -7.16 -1.42
N ILE A 56 -7.93 -6.26 -0.98
CA ILE A 56 -6.55 -6.60 -0.58
C ILE A 56 -6.58 -7.34 0.77
N MET A 57 -7.32 -6.80 1.73
CA MET A 57 -7.42 -7.36 3.08
C MET A 57 -8.05 -8.76 3.08
N ALA A 58 -8.96 -9.05 2.14
CA ALA A 58 -9.52 -10.38 1.95
C ALA A 58 -8.47 -11.46 1.58
N LYS A 59 -7.26 -11.05 1.19
CA LYS A 59 -6.13 -11.95 0.89
C LYS A 59 -5.04 -11.97 1.97
N CYS A 60 -5.19 -11.16 3.02
CA CYS A 60 -4.20 -11.03 4.08
C CYS A 60 -4.63 -11.77 5.36
N ALA A 61 -3.66 -12.20 6.16
CA ALA A 61 -3.86 -12.65 7.53
C ALA A 61 -3.38 -11.58 8.54
N PRO A 62 -3.88 -11.57 9.78
CA PRO A 62 -3.34 -10.70 10.83
C PRO A 62 -1.84 -10.93 11.03
N GLY A 63 -1.05 -9.87 10.97
CA GLY A 63 0.41 -9.83 11.05
C GLY A 63 1.12 -9.70 9.70
N ASP A 64 0.44 -9.96 8.58
CA ASP A 64 1.02 -9.75 7.25
C ASP A 64 1.24 -8.26 7.00
N HIS A 65 2.06 -7.94 5.99
CA HIS A 65 2.21 -6.55 5.54
C HIS A 65 1.73 -6.39 4.10
N ILE A 66 0.94 -5.35 3.86
CA ILE A 66 0.66 -4.86 2.51
C ILE A 66 1.85 -4.00 2.10
N VAL A 67 2.53 -4.37 1.02
CA VAL A 67 3.72 -3.69 0.50
C VAL A 67 3.36 -2.94 -0.77
N LEU A 68 3.57 -1.63 -0.77
CA LEU A 68 3.36 -0.72 -1.88
C LEU A 68 4.65 -0.60 -2.68
N ILE A 69 4.57 -0.75 -4.00
CA ILE A 69 5.72 -0.68 -4.89
C ILE A 69 5.43 0.41 -5.92
N THR A 70 6.13 1.54 -5.84
CA THR A 70 6.01 2.62 -6.82
C THR A 70 6.49 2.17 -8.20
N MET A 71 5.79 2.60 -9.25
CA MET A 71 6.23 2.44 -10.63
C MET A 71 7.06 3.63 -11.14
N ALA A 72 7.03 4.75 -10.41
CA ALA A 72 7.84 5.94 -10.68
C ALA A 72 9.18 5.85 -9.93
N ARG A 73 10.29 5.94 -10.67
CA ARG A 73 11.67 5.75 -10.15
C ARG A 73 12.21 6.99 -9.43
N GLU A 74 11.63 8.13 -9.74
CA GLU A 74 11.95 9.44 -9.16
C GLU A 74 11.39 9.63 -7.74
N TYR A 75 10.49 8.75 -7.30
CA TYR A 75 9.88 8.80 -5.97
C TYR A 75 10.30 7.61 -5.11
N ALA A 76 10.49 7.87 -3.82
CA ALA A 76 10.66 6.86 -2.80
C ALA A 76 9.41 6.78 -1.92
N LEU A 77 9.06 5.56 -1.50
CA LEU A 77 7.98 5.31 -0.54
C LEU A 77 8.60 4.87 0.80
N PRO A 78 8.98 5.80 1.70
CA PRO A 78 9.66 5.45 2.95
C PRO A 78 8.77 4.67 3.93
N HIS A 79 7.45 4.79 3.78
CA HIS A 79 6.43 4.05 4.54
C HIS A 79 5.61 3.16 3.62
N ASN A 80 6.30 2.28 2.88
CA ASN A 80 5.69 1.44 1.87
C ASN A 80 5.06 0.15 2.41
N GLU A 81 5.26 -0.20 3.68
CA GLU A 81 4.67 -1.39 4.29
C GLU A 81 3.61 -1.00 5.31
N ILE A 82 2.43 -1.61 5.21
CA ILE A 82 1.29 -1.40 6.10
C ILE A 82 1.02 -2.72 6.82
N LEU A 83 1.23 -2.73 8.14
CA LEU A 83 0.92 -3.89 8.98
C LEU A 83 -0.59 -4.13 9.02
N VAL A 84 -0.98 -5.38 8.78
CA VAL A 84 -2.34 -5.86 8.88
C VAL A 84 -2.58 -6.33 10.32
N ASN A 85 -3.48 -5.68 11.07
CA ASN A 85 -3.81 -6.04 12.47
C ASN A 85 -5.01 -6.98 12.61
#